data_AF-A0A6M8UHD2-F1
#
_entry.id   AF-A0A6M8UHD2-F1
#
_cell.length_a   1.000
_cell.length_b   1.000
_cell.length_c   1.000
_cell.angle_alpha   90.00
_cell.angle_beta   90.00
_cell.angle_gamma   90.00
#
_symmetry.space_group_name_H-M   'P 1'
#
loop_
_entity.id
_entity.type
_entity.pdbx_description
1 polymer ?
#
loop_
_entity_poly.entity_id
_entity_poly.type
_entity_poly.pdbx_seq_one_letter_code
_entity_poly.pdbx_strand_id
1 'polypeptide(L)' 'MSLENAPEEIQLAVDLIMLLEEHEIAPQTVLAALEIVKRDFEKKLENG' A
#
# COMPACT_ATOMS: atom_id res chain seq x y z
N MET A 1 12.22 -9.74 15.65
CA MET A 1 12.61 -8.42 15.12
C MET A 1 11.33 -7.61 15.05
N SER A 2 11.29 -6.45 15.71
CA SER A 2 10.09 -5.61 15.72
C SER A 2 10.00 -4.82 14.43
N LEU A 3 8.79 -4.72 13.87
CA LEU A 3 8.44 -3.87 12.72
C LEU A 3 8.73 -2.38 12.97
N GLU A 4 8.87 -1.99 14.24
CA GLU A 4 9.14 -0.63 14.71
C GLU A 4 10.42 0.01 14.13
N ASN A 5 11.38 -0.80 13.67
CA ASN A 5 12.64 -0.30 13.09
C ASN A 5 12.72 -0.47 11.55
N ALA A 6 11.64 -0.91 10.90
CA ALA A 6 11.63 -1.06 9.45
C ALA A 6 11.54 0.31 8.75
N PRO A 7 11.98 0.45 7.49
CA PRO A 7 11.72 1.64 6.70
C PRO A 7 10.21 1.97 6.65
N GLU A 8 9.87 3.25 6.54
CA GLU A 8 8.48 3.73 6.59
C GLU A 8 7.62 3.08 5.50
N GLU A 9 8.17 2.90 4.30
CA GLU A 9 7.50 2.23 3.18
C GLU A 9 7.19 0.75 3.46
N ILE A 10 8.02 0.08 4.27
CA ILE A 10 7.82 -1.32 4.66
C ILE A 10 6.73 -1.41 5.73
N GLN A 11 6.75 -0.51 6.71
CA GLN A 11 5.70 -0.44 7.75
C GLN A 11 4.34 -0.18 7.11
N LEU A 12 4.26 0.83 6.22
CA LEU A 12 3.04 1.16 5.50
C LEU A 12 2.54 -0.01 4.64
N ALA A 13 3.44 -0.73 3.95
CA ALA A 13 3.05 -1.89 3.17
C ALA A 13 2.44 -3.00 4.05
N VAL A 14 3.00 -3.25 5.24
CA VAL A 14 2.46 -4.24 6.17
C VAL A 14 1.10 -3.83 6.71
N ASP A 15 0.93 -2.56 7.11
CA ASP A 15 -0.36 -2.04 7.58
C ASP A 15 -1.44 -2.15 6.50
N LEU A 16 -1.10 -1.82 5.25
CA LEU A 16 -2.01 -1.96 4.12
C LEU A 16 -2.38 -3.43 3.86
N ILE A 17 -1.42 -4.36 3.94
CA ILE A 17 -1.70 -5.79 3.76
C ILE A 17 -2.65 -6.28 4.85
N MET A 18 -2.38 -5.97 6.13
CA MET A 18 -3.25 -6.36 7.24
C MET A 18 -4.67 -5.84 7.05
N LEU A 19 -4.83 -4.57 6.69
CA LEU A 19 -6.13 -3.97 6.43
C LEU A 19 -6.89 -4.69 5.31
N LEU A 20 -6.21 -5.03 4.22
CA LEU A 20 -6.85 -5.67 3.06
C LEU A 20 -7.21 -7.13 3.32
N GLU A 21 -6.39 -7.83 4.12
CA GLU A 21 -6.69 -9.18 4.59
C GLU A 21 -7.88 -9.21 5.55
N GLU A 22 -7.98 -8.25 6.48
CA GLU A 22 -9.13 -8.12 7.40
C GLU A 22 -10.46 -7.93 6.67
N HIS A 23 -10.43 -7.29 5.50
CA HIS A 23 -11.61 -7.07 4.66
C HIS A 23 -11.84 -8.19 3.63
N GLU A 24 -11.04 -9.27 3.67
CA GLU A 24 -11.12 -10.43 2.76
C GLU A 24 -11.12 -10.02 1.28
N ILE A 25 -10.40 -8.94 0.93
CA ILE A 25 -10.37 -8.44 -0.44
C ILE A 25 -9.55 -9.39 -1.31
N ALA A 26 -10.16 -9.84 -2.42
CA ALA A 26 -9.48 -10.75 -3.33
C ALA A 26 -8.16 -10.14 -3.87
N PRO A 27 -7.05 -10.90 -3.92
CA PRO A 27 -5.74 -10.38 -4.31
C PRO A 27 -5.72 -9.66 -5.66
N GLN A 28 -6.48 -10.14 -6.64
CA GLN A 28 -6.60 -9.48 -7.95
C GLN A 28 -7.21 -8.07 -7.86
N THR A 29 -8.17 -7.88 -6.95
CA THR A 29 -8.79 -6.58 -6.70
C THR A 29 -7.82 -5.66 -5.98
N VAL A 30 -7.08 -6.17 -4.99
CA VAL A 30 -6.01 -5.43 -4.29
C VAL A 30 -4.98 -4.91 -5.28
N LEU A 31 -4.44 -5.79 -6.14
CA LEU A 31 -3.41 -5.40 -7.10
C LEU A 31 -3.91 -4.34 -8.09
N ALA A 32 -5.14 -4.45 -8.57
CA ALA A 32 -5.75 -3.44 -9.43
C ALA A 32 -5.92 -2.09 -8.73
N ALA A 33 -6.32 -2.09 -7.45
CA ALA A 33 -6.47 -0.88 -6.65
C ALA A 33 -5.11 -0.22 -6.35
N LEU A 34 -4.08 -1.00 -6.01
CA LEU A 34 -2.73 -0.49 -5.73
C LEU A 34 -2.12 0.18 -6.96
N GLU A 35 -2.39 -0.32 -8.17
CA GLU A 35 -1.95 0.31 -9.41
C GLU A 35 -2.61 1.69 -9.63
N ILE A 36 -3.89 1.84 -9.24
CA ILE A 36 -4.59 3.13 -9.28
C ILE A 36 -3.98 4.11 -8.27
N VAL A 37 -3.77 3.65 -7.03
CA VAL A 37 -3.16 4.46 -5.95
C VAL A 37 -1.76 4.91 -6.36
N LYS A 38 -0.93 4.01 -6.88
CA LYS A 38 0.41 4.34 -7.38
C LYS A 38 0.37 5.49 -8.40
N ARG A 39 -0.48 5.37 -9.43
CA ARG A 39 -0.63 6.42 -10.47
C ARG A 39 -1.11 7.75 -9.91
N ASP A 40 -1.93 7.75 -8.87
CA ASP A 40 -2.39 8.99 -8.21
C ASP A 40 -1.22 9.70 -7.51
N PHE A 41 -0.38 8.95 -6.78
CA PHE A 41 0.81 9.51 -6.14
C PHE A 41 1.90 9.94 -7.14
N GLU A 42 2.11 9.19 -8.23
CA GLU A 42 2.99 9.61 -9.32
C GLU A 42 2.56 10.96 -9.89
N LYS A 43 1.27 11.14 -10.18
CA LYS A 43 0.73 12.44 -10.63
C LYS A 43 0.93 13.56 -9.61
N LYS A 44 0.82 13.27 -8.32
CA LYS A 44 1.06 14.27 -7.25
C LYS A 44 2.52 14.71 -7.22
N LEU A 45 3.47 13.82 -7.51
CA LEU A 45 4.89 14.15 -7.63
C LEU A 45 5.20 14.97 -8.89
N GLU A 46 4.51 14.72 -10.01
CA GLU A 46 4.66 15.48 -11.25
C GLU A 46 4.09 16.90 -11.16
N ASN A 47 3.07 17.12 -10.33
CA ASN A 47 2.40 18.42 -10.15
C ASN A 47 2.90 19.19 -8.91
N GLY A 48 4.01 18.75 -8.29
CA GLY A 48 4.64 19.35 -7.12
C GLY A 48 5.81 20.27 -7.44
#